data_AF-A0A8J5CKI8-F1
#
_entry.id   AF-A0A8J5CKI8-F1
#
_cell.length_a   1.000
_cell.length_b   1.000
_cell.length_c   1.000
_cell.angle_alpha   90.00
_cell.angle_beta   90.00
_cell.angle_gamma   90.00
#
_symmetry.space_group_name_H-M   'P 1'
#
loop_
_entity.id
_entity.type
_entity.pdbx_description
1 polymer ?
#
loop_
_entity_poly.entity_id
_entity_poly.type
_entity_poly.pdbx_seq_one_letter_code
_entity_poly.pdbx_strand_id
1 'polypeptide(L)'
;MFCNPLRPRTFVYETEHFNGVGELLEILGSIINGFALPLKAEHKQFLIKVLIPLHKVKCLSLYHAQLAYCVVQFLEKDPTLTEPVIKGLLKFWPKTCSQKEGDKEILDVIEPSQFGKIQEPLFKQIAKCVSSPHFQVAERALYFWNNEYIMSLIEENSNIILPIMFPALYRISKEHWNQTIVALVYNVLKTFMEMNSKLFDELTASYKAERQREKKRERERDELWKKLQALELNHAQQQ
;
A
#
# COMPACT_ATOMS: atom_id res chain seq x y z
N MET A 1 -2.82 -0.07 -45.53
CA MET A 1 -1.70 -0.25 -44.59
C MET A 1 -2.24 0.02 -43.20
N PHE A 2 -2.44 -1.05 -42.44
CA PHE A 2 -3.50 -1.17 -41.44
C PHE A 2 -3.25 -0.36 -40.17
N CYS A 3 -4.17 0.58 -39.91
CA CYS A 3 -4.57 0.95 -38.56
C CYS A 3 -4.91 -0.30 -37.74
N ASN A 4 -4.25 -0.51 -36.60
CA ASN A 4 -4.80 -1.39 -35.58
C ASN A 4 -4.41 -0.91 -34.17
N PRO A 5 -5.25 -0.11 -33.49
CA PRO A 5 -4.99 0.43 -32.15
C PRO A 5 -5.19 -0.60 -31.01
N LEU A 6 -5.25 -1.90 -31.30
CA LEU A 6 -5.88 -2.90 -30.42
C LEU A 6 -4.96 -4.10 -30.12
N ARG A 7 -3.84 -3.89 -29.43
CA ARG A 7 -3.10 -5.03 -28.81
C ARG A 7 -2.92 -4.99 -27.29
N PRO A 8 -2.96 -3.84 -26.60
CA PRO A 8 -2.92 -3.89 -25.13
C PRO A 8 -4.28 -4.20 -24.50
N ARG A 9 -5.40 -3.81 -25.13
CA ARG A 9 -6.75 -4.02 -24.58
C ARG A 9 -7.17 -5.49 -24.57
N THR A 10 -6.80 -6.24 -25.59
CA THR A 10 -7.13 -7.68 -25.75
C THR A 10 -6.49 -8.53 -24.65
N PHE A 11 -5.27 -8.21 -24.22
CA PHE A 11 -4.58 -8.97 -23.16
C PHE A 11 -5.20 -8.76 -21.77
N VAL A 12 -5.56 -7.51 -21.44
CA VAL A 12 -6.14 -7.18 -20.12
C VAL A 12 -7.57 -7.70 -19.97
N TYR A 13 -8.30 -7.89 -21.08
CA TYR A 13 -9.74 -8.17 -21.03
C TYR A 13 -10.20 -9.49 -21.70
N GLU A 14 -9.41 -10.13 -22.59
CA GLU A 14 -9.92 -11.24 -23.40
C GLU A 14 -9.21 -12.60 -23.23
N THR A 15 -7.90 -12.68 -22.99
CA THR A 15 -7.20 -14.00 -23.09
C THR A 15 -6.45 -14.49 -21.84
N GLU A 16 -6.15 -13.64 -20.85
CA GLU A 16 -5.37 -13.97 -19.62
C GLU A 16 -4.04 -14.78 -19.84
N HIS A 17 -3.63 -15.06 -21.09
CA HIS A 17 -2.45 -15.85 -21.42
C HIS A 17 -1.86 -15.45 -22.79
N PHE A 18 -0.72 -14.77 -22.77
CA PHE A 18 0.12 -14.47 -23.93
C PHE A 18 1.57 -14.67 -23.50
N ASN A 19 2.20 -15.75 -23.96
CA ASN A 19 3.61 -16.01 -23.75
C ASN A 19 4.37 -15.07 -24.71
N GLY A 20 4.98 -14.01 -24.17
CA GLY A 20 5.59 -12.94 -24.97
C GLY A 20 5.44 -11.52 -24.38
N VAL A 21 4.68 -11.34 -23.29
CA VAL A 21 4.47 -10.01 -22.70
C VAL A 21 5.78 -9.46 -22.10
N GLY A 22 6.60 -10.31 -21.48
CA GLY A 22 7.87 -9.90 -20.88
C GLY A 22 8.84 -9.34 -21.93
N GLU A 23 9.02 -10.07 -23.03
CA GLU A 23 9.90 -9.69 -24.14
C GLU A 23 9.43 -8.41 -24.84
N LEU A 24 8.11 -8.25 -25.00
CA LEU A 24 7.55 -6.99 -25.52
C LEU A 24 7.80 -5.81 -24.58
N LEU A 25 7.68 -6.02 -23.26
CA LEU A 25 7.97 -4.99 -22.27
C LEU A 25 9.46 -4.65 -22.22
N GLU A 26 10.35 -5.60 -22.44
CA GLU A 26 11.79 -5.36 -22.50
C GLU A 26 12.18 -4.44 -23.67
N ILE A 27 11.64 -4.74 -24.87
CA ILE A 27 11.81 -3.88 -26.05
C ILE A 27 11.20 -2.49 -25.78
N LEU A 28 10.01 -2.47 -25.17
CA LEU A 28 9.31 -1.24 -24.85
C LEU A 28 10.09 -0.38 -23.84
N GLY A 29 10.70 -0.97 -22.82
CA GLY A 29 11.55 -0.27 -21.86
C GLY A 29 12.70 0.45 -22.56
N SER A 30 13.35 -0.22 -23.51
CA SER A 30 14.39 0.39 -24.35
C SER A 30 13.86 1.55 -25.21
N ILE A 31 12.66 1.41 -25.79
CA ILE A 31 11.99 2.48 -26.54
C ILE A 31 11.65 3.67 -25.64
N ILE A 32 11.11 3.41 -24.45
CA ILE A 32 10.76 4.45 -23.47
C ILE A 32 12.01 5.22 -23.09
N ASN A 33 13.14 4.55 -22.84
CA ASN A 33 14.41 5.19 -22.54
C ASN A 33 14.85 6.16 -23.67
N GLY A 34 14.58 5.81 -24.93
CA GLY A 34 14.84 6.66 -26.10
C GLY A 34 13.88 7.84 -26.31
N PHE A 35 12.83 8.02 -25.49
CA PHE A 35 11.90 9.14 -25.69
C PHE A 35 12.57 10.50 -25.53
N ALA A 36 12.33 11.37 -26.51
CA ALA A 36 12.68 12.78 -26.46
C ALA A 36 11.80 13.51 -25.42
N LEU A 37 12.39 14.53 -24.79
CA LEU A 37 11.69 15.42 -23.87
C LEU A 37 11.25 16.70 -24.61
N PRO A 38 10.08 17.27 -24.30
CA PRO A 38 9.10 16.79 -23.30
C PRO A 38 8.32 15.57 -23.80
N LEU A 39 7.88 14.71 -22.86
CA LEU A 39 7.07 13.54 -23.17
C LEU A 39 5.74 13.93 -23.84
N LYS A 40 5.46 13.30 -24.99
CA LYS A 40 4.19 13.47 -25.70
C LYS A 40 3.00 13.01 -24.85
N ALA A 41 1.85 13.67 -25.01
CA ALA A 41 0.62 13.33 -24.29
C ALA A 41 0.20 11.86 -24.51
N GLU A 42 0.44 11.31 -25.71
CA GLU A 42 0.17 9.91 -26.04
C GLU A 42 0.99 8.94 -25.18
N HIS A 43 2.26 9.25 -24.92
CA HIS A 43 3.12 8.41 -24.07
C HIS A 43 2.65 8.42 -22.61
N LYS A 44 2.23 9.60 -22.11
CA LYS A 44 1.63 9.74 -20.78
C LYS A 44 0.32 8.95 -20.66
N GLN A 45 -0.53 9.02 -21.69
CA GLN A 45 -1.76 8.23 -21.72
C GLN A 45 -1.47 6.73 -21.79
N PHE A 46 -0.44 6.32 -22.53
CA PHE A 46 -0.01 4.94 -22.62
C PHE A 46 0.42 4.39 -21.25
N LEU A 47 1.25 5.12 -20.49
CA LEU A 47 1.59 4.75 -19.12
C LEU A 47 0.34 4.50 -18.27
N ILE A 48 -0.56 5.49 -18.19
CA ILE A 48 -1.71 5.43 -17.28
C ILE A 48 -2.79 4.43 -17.72
N LYS A 49 -3.06 4.31 -19.03
CA LYS A 49 -4.16 3.49 -19.56
C LYS A 49 -3.74 2.07 -19.95
N VAL A 50 -2.44 1.80 -20.07
CA VAL A 50 -1.91 0.49 -20.47
C VAL A 50 -0.99 -0.09 -19.41
N LEU A 51 0.14 0.56 -19.12
CA LEU A 51 1.15 -0.03 -18.23
C LEU A 51 0.64 -0.21 -16.80
N ILE A 52 -0.04 0.80 -16.24
CA ILE A 52 -0.57 0.68 -14.87
C ILE A 52 -1.62 -0.44 -14.75
N PRO A 53 -2.64 -0.54 -15.63
CA PRO A 53 -3.57 -1.68 -15.61
C PRO A 53 -2.94 -3.07 -15.78
N LEU A 54 -1.76 -3.21 -16.39
CA LEU A 54 -1.08 -4.52 -16.53
C LEU A 54 -0.70 -5.15 -15.17
N HIS A 55 -0.60 -4.36 -14.11
CA HIS A 55 -0.36 -4.85 -12.74
C HIS A 55 -1.55 -5.66 -12.18
N LYS A 56 -2.75 -5.48 -12.75
CA LYS A 56 -3.96 -6.20 -12.34
C LYS A 56 -3.93 -7.69 -12.71
N VAL A 57 -3.28 -8.06 -13.82
CA VAL A 57 -3.41 -9.41 -14.43
C VAL A 57 -2.74 -10.47 -13.56
N LYS A 58 -3.36 -11.65 -13.39
CA LYS A 58 -2.94 -12.71 -12.45
C LYS A 58 -1.49 -13.18 -12.65
N CYS A 59 -1.01 -13.25 -13.88
CA CYS A 59 0.33 -13.73 -14.26
C CYS A 59 1.44 -12.65 -14.22
N LEU A 60 1.25 -11.58 -13.44
CA LEU A 60 2.23 -10.48 -13.29
C LEU A 60 3.66 -10.97 -12.99
N SER A 61 3.81 -12.04 -12.20
CA SER A 61 5.13 -12.59 -11.85
C SER A 61 6.00 -12.98 -13.04
N LEU A 62 5.41 -13.23 -14.22
CA LEU A 62 6.15 -13.57 -15.43
C LEU A 62 6.84 -12.37 -16.10
N TYR A 63 6.35 -11.15 -15.85
CA TYR A 63 6.81 -9.95 -16.55
C TYR A 63 6.99 -8.72 -15.62
N HIS A 64 6.91 -8.94 -14.30
CA HIS A 64 6.90 -7.87 -13.30
C HIS A 64 8.13 -6.97 -13.41
N ALA A 65 9.33 -7.56 -13.46
CA ALA A 65 10.58 -6.81 -13.57
C ALA A 65 10.63 -5.92 -14.81
N GLN A 66 10.19 -6.43 -15.96
CA GLN A 66 10.16 -5.66 -17.22
C GLN A 66 9.12 -4.55 -17.18
N LEU A 67 7.97 -4.79 -16.54
CA LEU A 67 6.93 -3.78 -16.36
C LEU A 67 7.38 -2.67 -15.39
N ALA A 68 7.99 -3.05 -14.27
CA ALA A 68 8.53 -2.12 -13.29
C ALA A 68 9.61 -1.24 -13.93
N TYR A 69 10.53 -1.84 -14.70
CA TYR A 69 11.51 -1.10 -15.48
C TYR A 69 10.87 -0.05 -16.41
N CYS A 70 9.83 -0.43 -17.17
CA CYS A 70 9.11 0.52 -18.01
C CYS A 70 8.52 1.70 -17.21
N VAL A 71 7.92 1.43 -16.05
CA VAL A 71 7.34 2.47 -15.19
C VAL A 71 8.43 3.39 -14.64
N VAL A 72 9.54 2.84 -14.15
CA VAL A 72 10.69 3.59 -13.67
C VAL A 72 11.25 4.52 -14.74
N GLN A 73 11.47 4.03 -15.97
CA GLN A 73 11.95 4.87 -17.08
C GLN A 73 11.01 6.05 -17.39
N PHE A 74 9.70 5.88 -17.19
CA PHE A 74 8.75 6.99 -17.33
C PHE A 74 8.90 8.03 -16.22
N LEU A 75 9.10 7.59 -14.97
CA LEU A 75 9.26 8.48 -13.81
C LEU A 75 10.59 9.24 -13.86
N GLU A 76 11.68 8.61 -14.31
CA GLU A 76 12.96 9.27 -14.53
C GLU A 76 12.88 10.38 -15.58
N LYS A 77 12.03 10.20 -16.61
CA LYS A 77 11.83 11.21 -17.66
C LYS A 77 10.90 12.34 -17.27
N ASP A 78 9.91 12.07 -16.43
CA ASP A 78 8.94 13.06 -15.97
C ASP A 78 8.41 12.70 -14.57
N PRO A 79 9.05 13.23 -13.50
CA PRO A 79 8.67 12.96 -12.12
C PRO A 79 7.25 13.39 -11.76
N THR A 80 6.62 14.28 -12.55
CA THR A 80 5.23 14.70 -12.31
C THR A 80 4.23 13.57 -12.50
N LEU A 81 4.64 12.48 -13.15
CA LEU A 81 3.83 11.27 -13.33
C LEU A 81 3.79 10.37 -12.10
N THR A 82 4.63 10.61 -11.08
CA THR A 82 4.71 9.78 -9.87
C THR A 82 3.37 9.69 -9.14
N GLU A 83 2.71 10.82 -8.89
CA GLU A 83 1.44 10.85 -8.18
C GLU A 83 0.32 10.00 -8.86
N PRO A 84 0.01 10.20 -10.16
CA PRO A 84 -1.01 9.39 -10.82
C PRO A 84 -0.62 7.91 -10.95
N VAL A 85 0.67 7.61 -11.11
CA VAL A 85 1.17 6.22 -11.14
C VAL A 85 0.94 5.53 -9.80
N ILE A 86 1.38 6.12 -8.68
CA ILE A 86 1.23 5.53 -7.35
C ILE A 86 -0.25 5.38 -6.98
N LYS A 87 -1.09 6.39 -7.26
CA LYS A 87 -2.55 6.28 -7.04
C LYS A 87 -3.16 5.16 -7.88
N GLY A 88 -2.69 4.97 -9.12
CA GLY A 88 -3.12 3.89 -9.99
C GLY A 88 -2.72 2.50 -9.47
N LEU A 89 -1.49 2.36 -8.97
CA LEU A 89 -1.00 1.12 -8.37
C LEU A 89 -1.75 0.79 -7.07
N LEU A 90 -1.95 1.77 -6.19
CA LEU A 90 -2.75 1.60 -4.97
C LEU A 90 -4.20 1.18 -5.27
N LYS A 91 -4.77 1.60 -6.41
CA LYS A 91 -6.10 1.15 -6.85
C LYS A 91 -6.11 -0.33 -7.24
N PHE A 92 -5.02 -0.83 -7.82
CA PHE A 92 -4.88 -2.22 -8.22
C PHE A 92 -4.16 -3.09 -7.18
N TRP A 93 -3.88 -2.53 -6.00
CA TRP A 93 -3.17 -3.21 -4.94
C TRP A 93 -3.85 -4.55 -4.63
N PRO A 94 -3.15 -5.68 -4.77
CA PRO A 94 -3.74 -6.99 -4.53
C PRO A 94 -4.25 -7.05 -3.09
N LYS A 95 -5.52 -7.41 -2.90
CA LYS A 95 -6.10 -7.68 -1.58
C LYS A 95 -5.96 -9.15 -1.16
N THR A 96 -5.50 -10.00 -2.07
CA THR A 96 -5.61 -11.48 -1.96
C THR A 96 -4.38 -12.22 -2.50
N CYS A 97 -3.26 -11.55 -2.80
CA CYS A 97 -2.11 -12.20 -3.43
C CYS A 97 -0.78 -11.76 -2.78
N SER A 98 -0.34 -12.54 -1.78
CA SER A 98 0.90 -12.33 -1.02
C SER A 98 2.17 -12.25 -1.89
N GLN A 99 2.15 -12.85 -3.09
CA GLN A 99 3.27 -12.79 -4.05
C GLN A 99 3.40 -11.44 -4.76
N LYS A 100 2.32 -10.67 -4.89
CA LYS A 100 2.28 -9.39 -5.63
C LYS A 100 2.40 -8.14 -4.77
N GLU A 101 2.35 -8.27 -3.44
CA GLU A 101 2.25 -7.12 -2.52
C GLU A 101 3.61 -6.45 -2.20
N GLY A 102 4.61 -6.64 -3.08
CA GLY A 102 6.00 -6.23 -2.87
C GLY A 102 6.55 -5.39 -4.01
N ASP A 103 5.82 -4.39 -4.49
CA ASP A 103 6.32 -3.38 -5.46
C ASP A 103 7.36 -2.45 -4.80
N LYS A 104 8.48 -3.02 -4.35
CA LYS A 104 9.60 -2.28 -3.74
C LYS A 104 10.26 -1.33 -4.73
N GLU A 105 10.36 -1.76 -6.00
CA GLU A 105 11.13 -1.07 -7.05
C GLU A 105 10.56 0.30 -7.44
N ILE A 106 9.25 0.52 -7.26
CA ILE A 106 8.60 1.79 -7.64
C ILE A 106 8.86 2.88 -6.59
N LEU A 107 9.20 2.49 -5.36
CA LEU A 107 9.43 3.42 -4.27
C LEU A 107 10.89 3.97 -4.26
N ASP A 108 11.82 3.31 -4.95
CA ASP A 108 13.23 3.73 -5.04
C ASP A 108 13.46 4.96 -5.93
N VAL A 109 12.48 5.31 -6.78
CA VAL A 109 12.60 6.41 -7.78
C VAL A 109 11.76 7.62 -7.39
N ILE A 110 11.15 7.61 -6.22
CA ILE A 110 10.25 8.67 -5.78
C ILE A 110 11.05 9.86 -5.30
N GLU A 111 10.99 10.98 -6.01
CA GLU A 111 11.54 12.24 -5.51
C GLU A 111 10.84 12.72 -4.24
N PRO A 112 11.56 13.36 -3.28
CA PRO A 112 10.96 13.91 -2.07
C PRO A 112 9.81 14.89 -2.35
N SER A 113 9.91 15.66 -3.44
CA SER A 113 8.90 16.62 -3.89
C SER A 113 7.55 15.97 -4.22
N GLN A 114 7.57 14.73 -4.73
CA GLN A 114 6.37 13.97 -5.07
C GLN A 114 5.89 13.11 -3.90
N PHE A 115 6.82 12.62 -3.06
CA PHE A 115 6.51 11.82 -1.88
C PHE A 115 5.48 12.50 -0.98
N GLY A 116 5.61 13.81 -0.77
CA GLY A 116 4.69 14.60 0.03
C GLY A 116 3.21 14.48 -0.39
N LYS A 117 2.93 14.24 -1.67
CA LYS A 117 1.56 14.13 -2.21
C LYS A 117 0.97 12.72 -2.09
N ILE A 118 1.81 11.71 -1.91
CA ILE A 118 1.42 10.29 -1.93
C ILE A 118 1.63 9.57 -0.60
N GLN A 119 2.39 10.16 0.33
CA GLN A 119 2.73 9.55 1.63
C GLN A 119 1.50 9.08 2.40
N GLU A 120 0.44 9.87 2.47
CA GLU A 120 -0.77 9.50 3.20
C GLU A 120 -1.46 8.25 2.65
N PRO A 121 -1.88 8.20 1.37
CA PRO A 121 -2.54 7.02 0.83
C PRO A 121 -1.61 5.79 0.79
N LEU A 122 -0.31 6.00 0.56
CA LEU A 122 0.69 4.92 0.58
C LEU A 122 0.81 4.29 1.97
N PHE A 123 1.06 5.08 3.02
CA PHE A 123 1.25 4.56 4.37
C PHE A 123 -0.06 4.04 4.98
N LYS A 124 -1.22 4.57 4.58
CA LYS A 124 -2.52 3.95 4.91
C LYS A 124 -2.65 2.54 4.33
N GLN A 125 -2.06 2.26 3.17
CA GLN A 125 -2.03 0.92 2.59
C GLN A 125 -0.99 0.04 3.27
N ILE A 126 0.22 0.55 3.52
CA ILE A 126 1.28 -0.18 4.25
C ILE A 126 0.80 -0.59 5.66
N ALA A 127 0.11 0.30 6.39
CA ALA A 127 -0.47 0.00 7.70
C ALA A 127 -1.44 -1.20 7.66
N LYS A 128 -2.19 -1.36 6.57
CA LYS A 128 -3.07 -2.53 6.36
C LYS A 128 -2.26 -3.79 6.08
N CYS A 129 -1.20 -3.71 5.27
CA CYS A 129 -0.31 -4.83 4.99
C CYS A 129 0.40 -5.32 6.28
N VAL A 130 0.93 -4.41 7.10
CA VAL A 130 1.52 -4.74 8.41
C VAL A 130 0.49 -5.38 9.35
N SER A 131 -0.76 -4.94 9.27
CA SER A 131 -1.88 -5.52 10.04
C SER A 131 -2.41 -6.84 9.50
N SER A 132 -1.86 -7.34 8.38
CA SER A 132 -2.34 -8.58 7.76
C SER A 132 -2.05 -9.78 8.66
N PRO A 133 -3.00 -10.72 8.83
CA PRO A 133 -2.74 -11.97 9.56
C PRO A 133 -1.76 -12.89 8.81
N HIS A 134 -1.53 -12.64 7.51
CA HIS A 134 -0.63 -13.42 6.67
C HIS A 134 0.82 -12.95 6.87
N PHE A 135 1.65 -13.76 7.52
CA PHE A 135 3.00 -13.34 7.94
C PHE A 135 3.88 -12.82 6.78
N GLN A 136 3.87 -13.45 5.59
CA GLN A 136 4.69 -12.98 4.45
C GLN A 136 4.32 -11.57 3.97
N VAL A 137 3.06 -11.17 4.15
CA VAL A 137 2.58 -9.84 3.78
C VAL A 137 3.09 -8.81 4.80
N ALA A 138 2.90 -9.11 6.08
CA ALA A 138 3.37 -8.25 7.17
C ALA A 138 4.91 -8.10 7.13
N GLU A 139 5.64 -9.19 6.96
CA GLU A 139 7.11 -9.19 6.87
C GLU A 139 7.61 -8.32 5.70
N ARG A 140 7.04 -8.50 4.50
CA ARG A 140 7.44 -7.70 3.32
C ARG A 140 7.15 -6.22 3.51
N ALA A 141 6.03 -5.87 4.14
CA ALA A 141 5.73 -4.48 4.47
C ALA A 141 6.70 -3.92 5.51
N LEU A 142 7.13 -4.71 6.49
CA LEU A 142 8.10 -4.25 7.50
C LEU A 142 9.51 -4.06 6.93
N TYR A 143 9.85 -4.73 5.83
CA TYR A 143 11.12 -4.50 5.13
C TYR A 143 11.24 -3.14 4.45
N PHE A 144 10.19 -2.30 4.41
CA PHE A 144 10.33 -0.90 4.02
C PHE A 144 11.30 -0.13 4.94
N TRP A 145 11.37 -0.51 6.21
CA TRP A 145 12.26 0.10 7.19
C TRP A 145 13.74 -0.31 7.02
N ASN A 146 14.05 -1.25 6.12
CA ASN A 146 15.43 -1.63 5.81
C ASN A 146 16.02 -0.81 4.66
N ASN A 147 15.20 -0.03 3.94
CA ASN A 147 15.65 0.80 2.84
C ASN A 147 16.00 2.19 3.37
N GLU A 148 17.29 2.56 3.32
CA GLU A 148 17.80 3.84 3.86
C GLU A 148 17.14 5.05 3.21
N TYR A 149 16.82 4.98 1.91
CA TYR A 149 16.15 6.07 1.20
C TYR A 149 14.70 6.25 1.66
N ILE A 150 13.96 5.15 1.84
CA ILE A 150 12.60 5.21 2.38
C ILE A 150 12.64 5.69 3.84
N MET A 151 13.65 5.29 4.60
CA MET A 151 13.83 5.74 5.98
C MET A 151 14.07 7.24 6.08
N SER A 152 14.91 7.83 5.21
CA SER A 152 15.11 9.28 5.20
C SER A 152 13.83 10.03 4.84
N LEU A 153 13.07 9.56 3.85
CA LEU A 153 11.76 10.12 3.50
C LEU A 153 10.76 10.04 4.66
N ILE A 154 10.76 8.93 5.41
CA ILE A 154 9.92 8.74 6.60
C ILE A 154 10.30 9.74 7.69
N GLU A 155 11.60 9.94 7.94
CA GLU A 155 12.10 10.83 8.98
C GLU A 155 11.68 12.29 8.72
N GLU A 156 11.88 12.76 7.49
CA GLU A 156 11.48 14.11 7.03
C GLU A 156 9.96 14.34 7.15
N ASN A 157 9.16 13.28 7.08
CA ASN A 157 7.69 13.34 7.06
C ASN A 157 7.04 12.66 8.27
N SER A 158 7.79 12.49 9.36
CA SER A 158 7.39 11.72 10.54
C SER A 158 6.09 12.21 11.18
N ASN A 159 5.81 13.52 11.14
CA ASN A 159 4.58 14.13 11.68
C ASN A 159 3.30 13.62 11.00
N ILE A 160 3.38 13.13 9.75
CA ILE A 160 2.23 12.59 9.01
C ILE A 160 2.24 11.06 9.05
N ILE A 161 3.41 10.44 8.85
CA ILE A 161 3.54 8.99 8.71
C ILE A 161 3.34 8.27 10.05
N LEU A 162 3.93 8.79 11.13
CA LEU A 162 3.93 8.14 12.43
C LEU A 162 2.50 7.99 13.00
N PRO A 163 1.62 9.01 12.97
CA PRO A 163 0.21 8.85 13.36
C PRO A 163 -0.58 7.82 12.55
N ILE A 164 -0.25 7.62 11.27
CA ILE A 164 -0.93 6.65 10.39
C ILE A 164 -0.49 5.23 10.73
N MET A 165 0.81 5.02 10.93
CA MET A 165 1.39 3.70 11.16
C MET A 165 1.24 3.21 12.60
N PHE A 166 1.27 4.13 13.57
CA PHE A 166 1.33 3.80 14.99
C PHE A 166 0.20 2.87 15.47
N PRO A 167 -1.10 3.11 15.16
CA PRO A 167 -2.18 2.24 15.63
C PRO A 167 -2.03 0.79 15.13
N ALA A 168 -1.59 0.62 13.88
CA ALA A 168 -1.37 -0.70 13.29
C ALA A 168 -0.21 -1.42 13.99
N LEU A 169 0.95 -0.77 14.09
CA LEU A 169 2.14 -1.35 14.72
C LEU A 169 1.91 -1.67 16.20
N TYR A 170 1.31 -0.75 16.96
CA TYR A 170 1.10 -0.92 18.39
C TYR A 170 0.06 -2.01 18.72
N ARG A 171 -0.88 -2.28 17.81
CA ARG A 171 -1.80 -3.42 17.94
C ARG A 171 -1.06 -4.73 17.66
N ILE A 172 -0.33 -4.81 16.55
CA ILE A 172 0.34 -6.03 16.09
C ILE A 172 1.43 -6.46 17.08
N SER A 173 2.14 -5.52 17.72
CA SER A 173 3.14 -5.85 18.76
C SER A 173 2.57 -6.57 19.99
N LYS A 174 1.24 -6.53 20.20
CA LYS A 174 0.56 -7.16 21.34
C LYS A 174 -0.26 -8.39 20.96
N GLU A 175 -0.82 -8.42 19.76
CA GLU A 175 -1.87 -9.36 19.38
C GLU A 175 -1.44 -10.36 18.29
N HIS A 176 -0.27 -10.21 17.67
CA HIS A 176 0.13 -11.05 16.55
C HIS A 176 0.68 -12.42 16.99
N TRP A 177 0.26 -13.49 16.29
CA TRP A 177 0.60 -14.87 16.64
C TRP A 177 2.06 -15.24 16.33
N ASN A 178 2.64 -14.66 15.27
CA ASN A 178 4.01 -14.92 14.85
C ASN A 178 5.01 -14.00 15.56
N GLN A 179 5.91 -14.58 16.35
CA GLN A 179 6.91 -13.85 17.14
C GLN A 179 7.95 -13.10 16.30
N THR A 180 8.28 -13.58 15.10
CA THR A 180 9.20 -12.88 14.18
C THR A 180 8.61 -11.55 13.73
N ILE A 181 7.32 -11.53 13.38
CA ILE A 181 6.61 -10.29 13.01
C ILE A 181 6.56 -9.34 14.20
N VAL A 182 6.28 -9.86 15.40
CA VAL A 182 6.29 -9.06 16.63
C VAL A 182 7.66 -8.40 16.84
N ALA A 183 8.76 -9.14 16.68
CA ALA A 183 10.12 -8.61 16.81
C ALA A 183 10.42 -7.51 15.76
N LEU A 184 10.06 -7.74 14.49
CA LEU A 184 10.21 -6.73 13.44
C LEU A 184 9.41 -5.46 13.73
N VAL A 185 8.17 -5.59 14.21
CA VAL A 185 7.35 -4.45 14.62
C VAL A 185 7.95 -3.70 15.80
N TYR A 186 8.54 -4.40 16.78
CA TYR A 186 9.25 -3.73 17.88
C TYR A 186 10.45 -2.92 17.39
N ASN A 187 11.22 -3.44 16.44
CA ASN A 187 12.31 -2.68 15.82
C ASN A 187 11.79 -1.41 15.16
N VAL A 188 10.72 -1.52 14.36
CA VAL A 188 10.09 -0.36 13.71
C VAL A 188 9.55 0.66 14.72
N LEU A 189 8.87 0.22 15.78
CA LEU A 189 8.38 1.09 16.85
C LEU A 189 9.54 1.81 17.57
N LYS A 190 10.65 1.10 17.81
CA LYS A 190 11.85 1.68 18.40
C LYS A 190 12.43 2.77 17.50
N THR A 191 12.55 2.52 16.20
CA THR A 191 13.05 3.53 15.26
C THR A 191 12.14 4.75 15.21
N PHE A 192 10.81 4.59 15.24
CA PHE A 192 9.89 5.72 15.32
C PHE A 192 10.02 6.53 16.62
N MET A 193 10.28 5.85 17.75
CA MET A 193 10.56 6.52 19.02
C MET A 193 11.87 7.31 18.99
N GLU A 194 12.91 6.77 18.34
CA GLU A 194 14.21 7.44 18.15
C GLU A 194 14.06 8.67 17.24
N MET A 195 13.21 8.62 16.20
CA MET A 195 12.93 9.75 15.30
C MET A 195 12.18 10.89 16.01
N ASN A 196 11.09 10.59 16.73
CA ASN A 196 10.25 11.61 17.36
C ASN A 196 9.58 11.07 18.63
N SER A 197 10.35 11.06 19.73
CA SER A 197 9.92 10.53 21.03
C SER A 197 8.67 11.24 21.57
N LYS A 198 8.60 12.57 21.43
CA LYS A 198 7.46 13.37 21.90
C LYS A 198 6.16 12.96 21.21
N LEU A 199 6.16 12.90 19.86
CA LEU A 199 4.98 12.49 19.11
C LEU A 199 4.61 11.04 19.38
N PHE A 200 5.61 10.17 19.55
CA PHE A 200 5.39 8.77 19.89
C PHE A 200 4.69 8.61 21.26
N ASP A 201 5.10 9.36 22.27
CA ASP A 201 4.49 9.35 23.60
C ASP A 201 3.05 9.89 23.56
N GLU A 202 2.82 11.00 22.84
CA GLU A 202 1.50 11.58 22.63
C GLU A 202 0.53 10.58 21.97
N LEU A 203 0.98 9.89 20.92
CA LEU A 203 0.17 8.87 20.24
C LEU A 203 -0.05 7.64 21.11
N THR A 204 0.94 7.24 21.92
CA THR A 204 0.79 6.14 22.88
C THR A 204 -0.29 6.46 23.90
N ALA A 205 -0.29 7.68 24.46
CA ALA A 205 -1.30 8.13 25.40
C ALA A 205 -2.70 8.21 24.75
N SER A 206 -2.79 8.82 23.57
CA SER A 206 -4.03 8.94 22.80
C SER A 206 -4.63 7.58 22.45
N TYR A 207 -3.81 6.64 21.96
CA TYR A 207 -4.24 5.29 21.63
C TYR A 207 -4.78 4.53 22.85
N LYS A 208 -4.09 4.63 24.01
CA LYS A 208 -4.56 4.02 25.26
C LYS A 208 -5.91 4.62 25.69
N ALA A 209 -6.07 5.94 25.60
CA ALA A 209 -7.30 6.63 25.96
C ALA A 209 -8.47 6.20 25.05
N GLU A 210 -8.26 6.17 23.73
CA GLU A 210 -9.30 5.75 22.78
C GLU A 210 -9.71 4.28 23.01
N ARG A 211 -8.74 3.39 23.27
CA ARG A 211 -9.05 1.98 23.61
C ARG A 211 -9.88 1.83 24.88
N GLN A 212 -9.64 2.65 25.91
CA GLN A 212 -10.48 2.62 27.11
C GLN A 212 -11.89 3.16 26.82
N ARG A 213 -11.99 4.21 25.99
CA ARG A 213 -13.28 4.77 25.57
C ARG A 213 -14.09 3.80 24.71
N GLU A 214 -13.44 3.06 23.81
CA GLU A 214 -14.06 1.97 23.03
C GLU A 214 -14.61 0.88 23.96
N LYS A 215 -13.80 0.38 24.90
CA LYS A 215 -14.22 -0.64 25.87
C LYS A 215 -15.39 -0.18 26.74
N LYS A 216 -15.41 1.09 27.16
CA LYS A 216 -16.52 1.66 27.92
C LYS A 216 -17.81 1.70 27.10
N ARG A 217 -17.75 2.19 25.85
CA ARG A 217 -18.89 2.22 24.93
C ARG A 217 -19.44 0.83 24.63
N GLU A 218 -18.56 -0.17 24.53
CA GLU A 218 -18.96 -1.57 24.34
C GLU A 218 -19.72 -2.13 25.54
N ARG A 219 -19.24 -1.87 26.76
CA ARG A 219 -19.95 -2.26 27.99
C ARG A 219 -21.32 -1.59 28.11
N GLU A 220 -21.40 -0.30 27.84
CA GLU A 220 -22.68 0.45 27.86
C GLU A 220 -23.68 -0.12 26.85
N ARG A 221 -23.20 -0.49 25.65
CA ARG A 221 -24.01 -1.15 24.63
C ARG A 221 -24.50 -2.54 25.08
N ASP A 222 -23.63 -3.35 25.67
CA ASP A 222 -24.01 -4.68 26.16
C ASP A 222 -25.02 -4.61 27.31
N GLU A 223 -24.87 -3.63 28.20
CA GLU A 223 -25.84 -3.36 29.27
C GLU A 223 -27.20 -2.93 28.72
N LEU A 224 -27.22 -2.08 27.68
CA LEU A 224 -28.46 -1.68 27.01
C LEU A 224 -29.15 -2.86 26.34
N TRP A 225 -28.39 -3.72 25.65
CA TRP A 225 -28.93 -4.95 25.04
C TRP A 225 -29.52 -5.91 26.08
N LYS A 226 -28.86 -6.10 27.22
CA LYS A 226 -29.38 -6.92 28.33
C LYS A 226 -30.68 -6.36 28.89
N LYS A 227 -30.79 -5.04 29.03
CA LYS A 227 -32.02 -4.37 29.49
C LYS A 227 -33.16 -4.57 28.49
N LEU A 228 -32.90 -4.44 27.19
CA LEU A 228 -33.89 -4.69 26.14
C LEU A 228 -34.40 -6.13 26.17
N GLN A 229 -33.49 -7.12 26.25
CA GLN A 229 -33.87 -8.53 26.34
C GLN A 229 -34.72 -8.83 27.57
N ALA A 230 -34.38 -8.24 28.73
CA ALA A 230 -35.17 -8.41 29.96
C ALA A 230 -36.58 -7.81 29.83
N LEU A 231 -36.72 -6.67 29.14
CA LEU A 231 -38.03 -6.05 28.87
C LEU A 231 -38.88 -6.90 27.92
N GLU A 232 -38.28 -7.46 26.86
CA GLU A 232 -38.97 -8.38 25.93
C GLU A 232 -39.47 -9.65 26.63
N LEU A 233 -38.64 -10.26 27.47
CA LEU A 233 -39.01 -11.44 28.27
C LEU A 233 -40.17 -11.15 29.23
N ASN A 234 -40.16 -9.99 29.88
CA ASN A 234 -41.25 -9.59 30.78
C ASN A 234 -42.57 -9.33 30.02
N HIS A 235 -42.50 -8.77 28.80
CA HIS A 235 -43.68 -8.57 27.95
C HIS A 235 -44.25 -9.90 27.44
N ALA A 236 -43.38 -10.86 27.09
CA ALA A 236 -43.80 -12.20 26.65
C ALA A 236 -44.41 -13.06 27.77
N GLN A 237 -44.09 -12.77 29.03
CA GLN A 237 -44.69 -13.43 30.20
C GLN A 237 -46.04 -12.83 30.63
N GLN A 238 -46.41 -11.66 30.08
CA GLN A 238 -47.66 -10.96 30.37
C GLN A 238 -48.73 -11.15 29.29
N GLN A 239 -48.44 -11.92 28.25
CA GLN A 239 -49.39 -12.42 27.23
C GLN A 239 -49.67 -13.90 27.45
#